data_AF-A0A497J7B9-F1
#
_entry.id   AF-A0A497J7B9-F1
#
_cell.length_a   1.000
_cell.length_b   1.000
_cell.length_c   1.000
_cell.angle_alpha   90.00
_cell.angle_beta   90.00
_cell.angle_gamma   90.00
#
_symmetry.space_group_name_H-M   'P 1'
#
loop_
_entity.id
_entity.type
_entity.pdbx_description
1 polymer ?
#
loop_
_entity_poly.entity_id
_entity_poly.type
_entity_poly.pdbx_seq_one_letter_code
_entity_poly.pdbx_strand_id
1 'polypeptide(L)'
;MGKNLKPIYEPKKDKKMRVVVLFSGGASAVPFMVGNEGYEVVGAISTNKNASGIEKLKKLGIPVEVVDIREFYGNRPITDMKVRAEYDEKLISIIERNRWNPDIIACSGYMYILTRKFLSRFSVLNVHPADLTVMDGGKRKYTGANAVRDQLEAGEKVTRSTVHLMDEEPDHGPILCVSEGLPVDKRNAREQQELMKEKCDGPAYRKTLDMLSKGLFAIDSEKNIYVKEGEKWIRKIVRMEG
;
A
#
# COMPACT_ATOMS: atom_id res chain seq x y z
N MET A 1 -27.23 -12.41 13.76
CA MET A 1 -26.18 -13.17 13.04
C MET A 1 -24.84 -12.57 13.40
N GLY A 2 -23.96 -13.33 14.05
CA GLY A 2 -22.61 -12.86 14.38
C GLY A 2 -21.85 -12.53 13.10
N LYS A 3 -21.25 -11.34 13.02
CA LYS A 3 -20.48 -10.94 11.84
C LYS A 3 -19.35 -11.95 11.65
N ASN A 4 -19.27 -12.58 10.48
CA ASN A 4 -18.19 -13.51 10.15
C ASN A 4 -16.92 -12.69 9.91
N LEU A 5 -16.19 -12.38 10.99
CA LEU A 5 -14.96 -11.61 10.94
C LEU A 5 -13.82 -12.51 10.46
N LYS A 6 -13.12 -12.08 9.41
CA LYS A 6 -11.93 -12.75 8.90
C LYS A 6 -10.69 -11.92 9.24
N PRO A 7 -9.69 -12.47 9.96
CA PRO A 7 -8.41 -11.79 10.12
C PRO A 7 -7.79 -11.49 8.75
N ILE A 8 -7.22 -10.30 8.58
CA ILE A 8 -6.51 -9.97 7.33
C ILE A 8 -5.22 -10.80 7.22
N TYR A 9 -4.56 -11.01 8.35
CA TYR A 9 -3.44 -11.91 8.52
C TYR A 9 -3.56 -12.64 9.85
N GLU A 10 -3.29 -13.94 9.85
CA GLU A 10 -3.22 -14.77 11.05
C GLU A 10 -1.74 -15.04 11.39
N PRO A 11 -1.22 -14.51 12.51
CA PRO A 11 0.15 -14.74 12.91
C PRO A 11 0.47 -16.23 13.05
N LYS A 12 1.53 -16.66 12.37
CA LYS A 12 2.03 -18.03 12.43
C LYS A 12 3.09 -18.10 13.54
N LYS A 13 2.97 -19.11 14.41
CA LYS A 13 3.97 -19.35 15.46
C LYS A 13 5.36 -19.51 14.83
N ASP A 14 6.35 -18.82 15.39
CA ASP A 14 7.76 -18.89 15.00
C ASP A 14 8.05 -18.50 13.53
N LYS A 15 7.14 -17.80 12.85
CA LYS A 15 7.34 -17.31 11.48
C LYS A 15 6.96 -15.84 11.35
N LYS A 16 7.88 -15.05 10.79
CA LYS A 16 7.59 -13.66 10.41
C LYS A 16 6.60 -13.60 9.27
N MET A 17 5.70 -12.61 9.30
CA MET A 17 4.87 -12.26 8.16
C MET A 17 5.77 -11.81 7.00
N ARG A 18 5.51 -12.29 5.79
CA ARG A 18 6.36 -12.03 4.63
C ARG A 18 5.74 -10.97 3.73
N VAL A 19 6.48 -9.91 3.46
CA VAL A 19 6.04 -8.77 2.66
C VAL A 19 6.81 -8.71 1.35
N VAL A 20 6.10 -8.65 0.23
CA VAL A 20 6.69 -8.32 -1.08
C VAL A 20 6.27 -6.92 -1.49
N VAL A 21 7.22 -6.12 -1.98
CA VAL A 21 6.95 -4.73 -2.39
C VAL A 21 6.76 -4.64 -3.91
N LEU A 22 5.75 -3.90 -4.35
CA LEU A 22 5.63 -3.44 -5.74
C LEU A 22 5.88 -1.94 -5.81
N PHE A 23 6.64 -1.48 -6.80
CA PHE A 23 6.94 -0.06 -6.96
C PHE A 23 7.23 0.33 -8.41
N SER A 24 7.10 1.62 -8.74
CA SER A 24 7.41 2.17 -10.08
C SER A 24 8.44 3.30 -10.04
N GLY A 25 8.71 3.87 -8.87
CA GLY A 25 9.60 5.02 -8.68
C GLY A 25 10.56 4.84 -7.51
N GLY A 26 10.53 5.76 -6.54
CA GLY A 26 11.53 5.82 -5.46
C GLY A 26 11.35 4.84 -4.30
N ALA A 27 10.20 4.14 -4.21
CA ALA A 27 9.87 3.24 -3.09
C ALA A 27 10.17 3.86 -1.71
N SER A 28 9.75 5.11 -1.52
CA SER A 28 10.17 5.97 -0.41
C SER A 28 9.77 5.45 0.97
N ALA A 29 8.68 4.67 1.05
CA ALA A 29 8.21 4.10 2.30
C ALA A 29 9.00 2.85 2.74
N VAL A 30 9.71 2.16 1.85
CA VAL A 30 10.37 0.88 2.15
C VAL A 30 11.45 0.94 3.25
N PRO A 31 12.29 1.99 3.37
CA PRO A 31 13.22 2.11 4.51
C PRO A 31 12.52 2.11 5.87
N PHE A 32 11.28 2.58 5.94
CA PHE A 32 10.50 2.51 7.16
C PHE A 32 9.99 1.08 7.42
N MET A 33 9.87 0.24 6.39
CA MET A 33 9.33 -1.10 6.54
C MET A 33 10.36 -2.11 7.09
N VAL A 34 11.66 -1.86 6.97
CA VAL A 34 12.69 -2.84 7.37
C VAL A 34 12.94 -2.87 8.88
N GLY A 35 13.57 -3.93 9.38
CA GLY A 35 13.99 -4.04 10.79
C GLY A 35 12.86 -4.31 11.79
N ASN A 36 11.74 -4.93 11.38
CA ASN A 36 10.72 -5.41 12.31
C ASN A 36 10.95 -6.85 12.77
N GLU A 37 10.45 -7.16 13.97
CA GLU A 37 10.51 -8.50 14.53
C GLU A 37 9.37 -9.41 14.05
N GLY A 38 8.17 -8.86 13.84
CA GLY A 38 6.97 -9.61 13.42
C GLY A 38 6.86 -9.84 11.91
N TYR A 39 7.56 -9.07 11.09
CA TYR A 39 7.54 -9.21 9.63
C TYR A 39 8.89 -8.93 8.97
N GLU A 40 9.04 -9.36 7.73
CA GLU A 40 10.21 -9.10 6.89
C GLU A 40 9.82 -8.75 5.45
N VAL A 41 10.60 -7.85 4.82
CA VAL A 41 10.47 -7.57 3.38
C VAL A 41 11.36 -8.56 2.63
N VAL A 42 10.75 -9.50 1.92
CA VAL A 42 11.44 -10.67 1.35
C VAL A 42 11.82 -10.51 -0.12
N GLY A 43 11.26 -9.49 -0.78
CA GLY A 43 11.54 -9.17 -2.17
C GLY A 43 10.76 -7.97 -2.64
N ALA A 44 11.18 -7.43 -3.78
CA ALA A 44 10.49 -6.33 -4.44
C ALA A 44 10.49 -6.50 -5.96
N ILE A 45 9.44 -5.99 -6.62
CA ILE A 45 9.35 -5.93 -8.07
C ILE A 45 9.16 -4.48 -8.51
N SER A 46 10.04 -4.01 -9.39
CA SER A 46 9.90 -2.72 -10.04
C SER A 46 9.21 -2.84 -11.39
N THR A 47 8.26 -1.95 -11.66
CA THR A 47 7.64 -1.84 -12.99
C THR A 47 8.41 -0.95 -13.97
N ASN A 48 9.55 -0.40 -13.56
CA ASN A 48 10.34 0.55 -14.32
C ASN A 48 11.82 0.28 -14.10
N LYS A 49 12.55 -0.06 -15.17
CA LYS A 49 13.99 -0.38 -15.06
C LYS A 49 14.87 0.78 -14.58
N ASN A 50 14.36 2.01 -14.69
CA ASN A 50 15.03 3.24 -14.26
C ASN A 50 14.51 3.75 -12.90
N ALA A 51 13.74 2.95 -12.17
CA ALA A 51 13.21 3.36 -10.88
C ALA A 51 14.34 3.61 -9.87
N SER A 52 14.40 4.80 -9.30
CA SER A 52 15.42 5.18 -8.31
C SER A 52 15.38 4.33 -7.03
N GLY A 53 14.25 3.65 -6.76
CA GLY A 53 14.11 2.71 -5.65
C GLY A 53 14.95 1.44 -5.79
N ILE A 54 15.38 1.04 -7.00
CA ILE A 54 16.08 -0.24 -7.23
C ILE A 54 17.37 -0.32 -6.40
N GLU A 55 18.28 0.63 -6.58
CA GLU A 55 19.56 0.63 -5.87
C GLU A 55 19.40 0.90 -4.37
N LYS A 56 18.36 1.67 -4.00
CA LYS A 56 18.01 1.91 -2.60
C LYS A 56 17.61 0.62 -1.89
N LEU A 57 16.78 -0.21 -2.51
CA LEU A 57 16.32 -1.47 -1.92
C LEU A 57 17.43 -2.53 -1.89
N LYS A 58 18.27 -2.61 -2.93
CA LYS A 58 19.45 -3.48 -2.91
C LYS A 58 20.41 -3.15 -1.76
N LYS A 59 20.64 -1.87 -1.49
CA LYS A 59 21.46 -1.42 -0.33
C LYS A 59 20.87 -1.81 1.02
N LEU A 60 19.55 -2.02 1.09
CA LEU A 60 18.86 -2.54 2.28
C LEU A 60 18.89 -4.08 2.34
N GLY A 61 19.58 -4.75 1.41
CA GLY A 61 19.63 -6.22 1.33
C GLY A 61 18.35 -6.85 0.77
N ILE A 62 17.44 -6.07 0.18
CA ILE A 62 16.19 -6.59 -0.38
C ILE A 62 16.43 -7.05 -1.83
N PRO A 63 16.12 -8.31 -2.19
CA PRO A 63 16.16 -8.75 -3.58
C PRO A 63 15.18 -7.94 -4.43
N VAL A 64 15.65 -7.41 -5.56
CA VAL A 64 14.82 -6.62 -6.49
C VAL A 64 14.79 -7.28 -7.86
N GLU A 65 13.59 -7.58 -8.32
CA GLU A 65 13.31 -7.98 -9.70
C GLU A 65 12.77 -6.79 -10.49
N VAL A 66 13.04 -6.74 -11.78
CA VAL A 66 12.57 -5.67 -12.66
C VAL A 66 11.74 -6.29 -13.77
N VAL A 67 10.52 -5.80 -13.92
CA VAL A 67 9.64 -6.13 -15.05
C VAL A 67 9.17 -4.81 -15.63
N ASP A 68 9.95 -4.23 -16.54
CA ASP A 68 9.57 -2.95 -17.12
C ASP A 68 8.24 -3.09 -17.86
N ILE A 69 7.26 -2.31 -17.40
CA ILE A 69 5.88 -2.42 -17.84
C ILE A 69 5.70 -1.87 -19.25
N ARG A 70 6.50 -0.88 -19.66
CA ARG A 70 6.43 -0.33 -21.01
C ARG A 70 7.07 -1.30 -21.99
N GLU A 71 8.19 -1.90 -21.63
CA GLU A 71 8.80 -2.97 -22.43
C GLU A 71 7.87 -4.17 -22.57
N PHE A 72 7.22 -4.58 -21.47
CA PHE A 72 6.26 -5.67 -21.52
C PHE A 72 5.12 -5.35 -22.50
N TYR A 73 4.52 -4.16 -22.42
CA TYR A 73 3.43 -3.77 -23.30
C TYR A 73 3.88 -3.61 -24.76
N GLY A 74 5.11 -3.15 -24.99
CA GLY A 74 5.60 -2.82 -26.32
C GLY A 74 4.72 -1.74 -26.96
N ASN A 75 4.17 -2.03 -28.14
CA ASN A 75 3.27 -1.12 -28.85
C ASN A 75 1.80 -1.20 -28.40
N ARG A 76 1.47 -2.08 -27.46
CA ARG A 76 0.09 -2.25 -26.97
C ARG A 76 -0.27 -1.10 -26.02
N PRO A 77 -1.51 -0.57 -26.05
CA PRO A 77 -1.90 0.53 -25.17
C PRO A 77 -1.75 0.17 -23.69
N ILE A 78 -1.17 1.05 -22.87
CA ILE A 78 -0.99 0.81 -21.42
C ILE A 78 -2.33 0.63 -20.65
N THR A 79 -3.42 1.09 -21.28
CA THR A 79 -4.80 0.97 -20.83
C THR A 79 -5.45 -0.37 -21.20
N ASP A 80 -4.78 -1.22 -21.97
CA ASP A 80 -5.28 -2.56 -22.29
C ASP A 80 -5.22 -3.45 -21.04
N MET A 81 -6.41 -3.72 -20.48
CA MET A 81 -6.56 -4.51 -19.26
C MET A 81 -6.41 -6.02 -19.49
N LYS A 82 -6.51 -6.51 -20.73
CA LYS A 82 -6.17 -7.91 -21.04
C LYS A 82 -4.66 -8.10 -20.96
N VAL A 83 -3.89 -7.18 -21.54
CA VAL A 83 -2.43 -7.17 -21.41
C VAL A 83 -2.01 -6.91 -19.96
N ARG A 84 -2.78 -6.12 -19.19
CA ARG A 84 -2.56 -5.95 -17.75
C ARG A 84 -2.65 -7.28 -17.01
N ALA A 85 -3.64 -8.10 -17.33
CA ALA A 85 -3.80 -9.41 -16.71
C ALA A 85 -2.64 -10.36 -17.06
N GLU A 86 -2.07 -10.28 -18.26
CA GLU A 86 -0.84 -11.01 -18.63
C GLU A 86 0.36 -10.51 -17.82
N TYR A 87 0.48 -9.20 -17.64
CA TYR A 87 1.54 -8.59 -16.82
C TYR A 87 1.43 -9.04 -15.36
N ASP A 88 0.23 -9.03 -14.81
CA ASP A 88 -0.04 -9.49 -13.44
C ASP A 88 0.31 -10.98 -13.25
N GLU A 89 0.04 -11.82 -14.25
CA GLU A 89 0.48 -13.23 -14.26
C GLU A 89 2.01 -13.34 -14.22
N LYS A 90 2.71 -12.46 -14.95
CA LYS A 90 4.17 -12.40 -14.92
C LYS A 90 4.69 -11.99 -13.54
N LEU A 91 4.04 -11.04 -12.86
CA LEU A 91 4.39 -10.66 -11.49
C LEU A 91 4.20 -11.84 -10.53
N ILE A 92 3.06 -12.54 -10.60
CA ILE A 92 2.77 -13.73 -9.78
C ILE A 92 3.86 -14.80 -10.00
N SER A 93 4.18 -15.12 -11.25
CA SER A 93 5.21 -16.09 -11.60
C SER A 93 6.59 -15.73 -11.02
N ILE A 94 6.92 -14.44 -10.95
CA ILE A 94 8.18 -13.97 -10.37
C ILE A 94 8.20 -14.14 -8.84
N ILE A 95 7.08 -13.86 -8.19
CA ILE A 95 6.93 -14.08 -6.74
C ILE A 95 7.09 -15.56 -6.42
N GLU A 96 6.47 -16.43 -7.21
CA GLU A 96 6.51 -17.89 -7.02
C GLU A 96 7.89 -18.49 -7.31
N ARG A 97 8.55 -18.12 -8.43
CA ARG A 97 9.89 -18.65 -8.76
C ARG A 97 10.93 -18.29 -7.71
N ASN A 98 10.83 -17.08 -7.13
CA ASN A 98 11.73 -16.63 -6.07
C ASN A 98 11.35 -17.19 -4.69
N ARG A 99 10.27 -17.97 -4.60
CA ARG A 99 9.77 -18.57 -3.35
C ARG A 99 9.58 -17.54 -2.25
N TRP A 100 9.17 -16.32 -2.64
CA TRP A 100 8.97 -15.24 -1.68
C TRP A 100 7.78 -15.52 -0.75
N ASN A 101 6.76 -16.25 -1.21
CA ASN A 101 5.60 -16.67 -0.39
C ASN A 101 5.01 -15.52 0.45
N PRO A 102 4.61 -14.39 -0.17
CA PRO A 102 4.13 -13.23 0.58
C PRO A 102 2.80 -13.53 1.26
N ASP A 103 2.67 -13.07 2.50
CA ASP A 103 1.39 -12.94 3.19
C ASP A 103 0.73 -11.59 2.85
N ILE A 104 1.54 -10.56 2.55
CA ILE A 104 1.11 -9.22 2.17
C ILE A 104 1.91 -8.71 0.97
N ILE A 105 1.24 -8.08 0.01
CA ILE A 105 1.87 -7.23 -1.00
C ILE A 105 1.76 -5.77 -0.56
N ALA A 106 2.85 -5.02 -0.60
CA ALA A 106 2.89 -3.60 -0.26
C ALA A 106 3.26 -2.75 -1.49
N CYS A 107 2.32 -1.95 -1.99
CA CYS A 107 2.54 -0.99 -3.05
C CYS A 107 3.19 0.29 -2.48
N SER A 108 4.44 0.55 -2.83
CA SER A 108 5.17 1.77 -2.44
C SER A 108 5.47 2.62 -3.67
N GLY A 109 4.55 3.52 -4.03
CA GLY A 109 4.63 4.28 -5.27
C GLY A 109 4.50 3.41 -6.52
N TYR A 110 3.59 2.43 -6.46
CA TYR A 110 3.14 1.65 -7.61
C TYR A 110 2.08 2.45 -8.38
N MET A 111 2.30 2.68 -9.68
CA MET A 111 1.52 3.66 -10.45
C MET A 111 0.44 3.04 -11.34
N TYR A 112 0.12 1.76 -11.15
CA TYR A 112 -0.75 1.01 -12.05
C TYR A 112 -1.88 0.32 -11.29
N ILE A 113 -2.98 0.01 -11.98
CA ILE A 113 -4.07 -0.80 -11.43
C ILE A 113 -3.66 -2.26 -11.50
N LEU A 114 -3.92 -3.00 -10.42
CA LEU A 114 -3.82 -4.46 -10.38
C LEU A 114 -5.17 -5.07 -10.75
N THR A 115 -5.18 -6.08 -11.61
CA THR A 115 -6.41 -6.77 -11.99
C THR A 115 -6.87 -7.73 -10.91
N ARG A 116 -8.13 -8.17 -11.01
CA ARG A 116 -8.69 -9.25 -10.19
C ARG A 116 -7.81 -10.49 -10.12
N LYS A 117 -7.07 -10.81 -11.20
CA LYS A 117 -6.15 -11.95 -11.23
C LYS A 117 -5.11 -11.85 -10.11
N PHE A 118 -4.48 -10.68 -9.94
CA PHE A 118 -3.52 -10.45 -8.86
C PHE A 118 -4.20 -10.29 -7.49
N LEU A 119 -5.26 -9.48 -7.43
CA LEU A 119 -5.96 -9.14 -6.18
C LEU A 119 -6.67 -10.35 -5.53
N SER A 120 -7.07 -11.35 -6.31
CA SER A 120 -7.65 -12.59 -5.79
C SER A 120 -6.63 -13.51 -5.12
N ARG A 121 -5.34 -13.34 -5.44
CA ARG A 121 -4.25 -14.22 -4.99
C ARG A 121 -3.58 -13.71 -3.72
N PHE A 122 -3.54 -12.39 -3.54
CA PHE A 122 -2.81 -11.74 -2.46
C PHE A 122 -3.63 -10.62 -1.81
N SER A 123 -3.43 -10.44 -0.51
CA SER A 123 -3.84 -9.23 0.19
C SER A 123 -2.86 -8.10 -0.17
N VAL A 124 -3.36 -7.07 -0.83
CA VAL A 124 -2.54 -5.95 -1.33
C VAL A 124 -2.85 -4.68 -0.57
N LEU A 125 -1.83 -4.07 0.01
CA LEU A 125 -1.90 -2.76 0.64
C LEU A 125 -1.35 -1.70 -0.30
N ASN A 126 -1.95 -0.52 -0.29
CA ASN A 126 -1.42 0.69 -0.88
C ASN A 126 -1.35 1.81 0.16
N VAL A 127 -0.39 2.72 0.00
CA VAL A 127 -0.39 4.02 0.70
C VAL A 127 -0.72 5.12 -0.28
N HIS A 128 -1.70 5.94 0.09
CA HIS A 128 -2.16 7.05 -0.69
C HIS A 128 -1.93 8.36 0.08
N PRO A 129 -1.34 9.41 -0.53
CA PRO A 129 -0.99 10.65 0.15
C PRO A 129 -2.21 11.60 0.32
N ALA A 130 -3.31 11.08 0.86
CA ALA A 130 -4.45 11.86 1.33
C ALA A 130 -5.20 11.14 2.46
N ASP A 131 -6.01 11.88 3.22
CA ASP A 131 -7.00 11.28 4.12
C ASP A 131 -8.20 10.76 3.30
N LEU A 132 -8.23 9.45 3.04
CA LEU A 132 -9.29 8.80 2.25
C LEU A 132 -10.62 8.69 3.00
N THR A 133 -10.70 9.15 4.26
CA THR A 133 -11.97 9.25 4.99
C THR A 133 -12.76 10.51 4.65
N VAL A 134 -12.13 11.48 3.99
CA VAL A 134 -12.81 12.71 3.54
C VAL A 134 -13.70 12.37 2.34
N MET A 135 -15.00 12.58 2.51
CA MET A 135 -16.01 12.29 1.50
C MET A 135 -16.55 13.58 0.87
N ASP A 136 -16.88 13.52 -0.41
CA ASP A 136 -17.60 14.55 -1.16
C ASP A 136 -18.53 13.88 -2.17
N GLY A 137 -19.80 14.32 -2.23
CA GLY A 137 -20.80 13.74 -3.13
C GLY A 137 -20.97 12.21 -3.01
N GLY A 138 -20.78 11.63 -1.81
CA GLY A 138 -20.87 10.19 -1.57
C GLY A 138 -19.65 9.38 -2.01
N LYS A 139 -18.54 10.03 -2.39
CA LYS A 139 -17.28 9.41 -2.83
C LYS A 139 -16.10 9.96 -2.04
N ARG A 140 -14.96 9.27 -2.07
CA ARG A 140 -13.73 9.79 -1.45
C ARG A 140 -13.26 11.01 -2.24
N LYS A 141 -13.04 12.12 -1.55
CA LYS A 141 -12.75 13.43 -2.16
C LYS A 141 -11.37 13.46 -2.82
N TYR A 142 -10.35 12.93 -2.14
CA TYR A 142 -8.95 13.06 -2.55
C TYR A 142 -8.40 11.71 -3.02
N THR A 143 -8.75 11.30 -4.24
CA THR A 143 -8.28 10.05 -4.88
C THR A 143 -7.42 10.35 -6.10
N GLY A 144 -6.67 9.36 -6.58
CA GLY A 144 -5.88 9.47 -7.80
C GLY A 144 -4.57 10.26 -7.64
N ALA A 145 -3.84 10.37 -8.76
CA ALA A 145 -2.43 10.78 -8.76
C ALA A 145 -2.16 12.22 -8.27
N ASN A 146 -3.17 13.09 -8.25
CA ASN A 146 -3.02 14.50 -7.91
C ASN A 146 -3.53 14.86 -6.51
N ALA A 147 -3.84 13.87 -5.67
CA ALA A 147 -4.53 14.10 -4.40
C ALA A 147 -3.85 15.12 -3.47
N VAL A 148 -2.51 15.26 -3.50
CA VAL A 148 -1.79 16.29 -2.73
C VAL A 148 -2.12 17.69 -3.26
N ARG A 149 -2.08 17.89 -4.59
CA ARG A 149 -2.47 19.16 -5.22
C ARG A 149 -3.93 19.49 -4.88
N ASP A 150 -4.82 18.52 -5.02
CA ASP A 150 -6.26 18.72 -4.81
C ASP A 150 -6.57 19.08 -3.35
N GLN A 151 -5.85 18.53 -2.37
CA GLN A 151 -5.92 18.96 -0.97
C GLN A 151 -5.48 20.41 -0.78
N LEU A 152 -4.38 20.83 -1.41
CA LEU A 152 -3.88 22.20 -1.28
C LEU A 152 -4.83 23.21 -1.94
N GLU A 153 -5.33 22.89 -3.13
CA GLU A 153 -6.30 23.73 -3.87
C GLU A 153 -7.64 23.84 -3.13
N ALA A 154 -8.06 22.79 -2.41
CA ALA A 154 -9.22 22.82 -1.53
C ALA A 154 -8.98 23.61 -0.22
N GLY A 155 -7.76 24.11 0.03
CA GLY A 155 -7.43 24.93 1.19
C GLY A 155 -7.19 24.17 2.49
N GLU A 156 -6.97 22.84 2.41
CA GLU A 156 -6.68 21.99 3.57
C GLU A 156 -5.47 22.51 4.36
N LYS A 157 -5.58 22.52 5.69
CA LYS A 157 -4.50 22.97 6.57
C LYS A 157 -3.56 21.86 7.00
N VAL A 158 -4.02 20.60 6.85
CA VAL A 158 -3.30 19.41 7.26
C VAL A 158 -3.51 18.33 6.22
N THR A 159 -2.42 17.79 5.68
CA THR A 159 -2.44 16.59 4.83
C THR A 159 -2.16 15.35 5.68
N ARG A 160 -2.67 14.20 5.25
CA ARG A 160 -2.38 12.88 5.86
C ARG A 160 -2.18 11.87 4.74
N SER A 161 -1.59 10.73 5.08
CA SER A 161 -1.55 9.56 4.19
C SER A 161 -2.42 8.45 4.74
N THR A 162 -3.01 7.67 3.85
CA THR A 162 -3.87 6.54 4.21
C THR A 162 -3.30 5.24 3.68
N VAL A 163 -3.16 4.24 4.55
CA VAL A 163 -2.90 2.86 4.14
C VAL A 163 -4.24 2.12 4.07
N HIS A 164 -4.52 1.53 2.91
CA HIS A 164 -5.75 0.81 2.64
C HIS A 164 -5.49 -0.50 1.90
N LEU A 165 -6.44 -1.43 1.97
CA LEU A 165 -6.47 -2.58 1.07
C LEU A 165 -6.85 -2.11 -0.34
N MET A 166 -6.14 -2.57 -1.36
CA MET A 166 -6.51 -2.33 -2.76
C MET A 166 -7.69 -3.23 -3.15
N ASP A 167 -8.59 -2.69 -3.96
CA ASP A 167 -9.50 -3.45 -4.80
C ASP A 167 -9.34 -3.00 -6.27
N GLU A 168 -10.28 -3.41 -7.13
CA GLU A 168 -10.23 -3.09 -8.57
C GLU A 168 -10.45 -1.59 -8.85
N GLU A 169 -10.92 -0.83 -7.85
CA GLU A 169 -11.16 0.60 -7.94
C GLU A 169 -10.02 1.39 -7.26
N PRO A 170 -9.46 2.41 -7.93
CA PRO A 170 -8.39 3.23 -7.36
C PRO A 170 -8.79 3.88 -6.03
N ASP A 171 -7.95 3.71 -5.01
CA ASP A 171 -8.06 4.36 -3.70
C ASP A 171 -9.44 4.20 -3.01
N HIS A 172 -10.20 3.16 -3.37
CA HIS A 172 -11.55 2.91 -2.86
C HIS A 172 -11.59 1.90 -1.72
N GLY A 173 -10.66 0.95 -1.70
CA GLY A 173 -10.73 -0.18 -0.78
C GLY A 173 -10.60 0.20 0.72
N PRO A 174 -10.84 -0.77 1.62
CA PRO A 174 -10.99 -0.53 3.06
C PRO A 174 -9.76 0.10 3.72
N ILE A 175 -9.99 1.11 4.55
CA ILE A 175 -8.94 1.89 5.21
C ILE A 175 -8.47 1.19 6.49
N LEU A 176 -7.17 0.97 6.63
CA LEU A 176 -6.59 0.36 7.83
C LEU A 176 -6.04 1.43 8.77
N CYS A 177 -5.25 2.36 8.22
CA CYS A 177 -4.53 3.35 8.99
C CYS A 177 -4.51 4.70 8.28
N VAL A 178 -4.75 5.77 9.02
CA VAL A 178 -4.48 7.15 8.59
C VAL A 178 -3.32 7.68 9.41
N SER A 179 -2.35 8.30 8.75
CA SER A 179 -1.15 8.85 9.38
C SER A 179 -1.48 10.02 10.32
N GLU A 180 -0.46 10.43 11.08
CA GLU A 180 -0.46 11.74 11.73
C GLU A 180 -0.60 12.86 10.69
N GLY A 181 -1.14 13.99 11.15
CA GLY A 181 -1.32 15.18 10.34
C GLY A 181 0.00 15.89 10.07
N LEU A 182 0.29 16.14 8.79
CA LEU A 182 1.37 17.03 8.38
C LEU A 182 0.80 18.41 8.02
N PRO A 183 1.19 19.49 8.73
CA PRO A 183 0.75 20.83 8.41
C PRO A 183 1.13 21.25 6.98
N VAL A 184 0.21 21.96 6.33
CA VAL A 184 0.45 22.66 5.06
C VAL A 184 1.00 24.05 5.37
N ASP A 185 2.24 24.33 4.96
CA ASP A 185 2.89 25.63 5.18
C ASP A 185 3.64 26.08 3.93
N LYS A 186 3.06 27.05 3.20
CA LYS A 186 3.62 27.78 2.03
C LYS A 186 4.30 26.95 0.93
N ARG A 187 4.18 25.62 0.98
CA ARG A 187 4.76 24.64 0.06
C ARG A 187 3.90 24.49 -1.18
N ASN A 188 4.54 24.24 -2.32
CA ASN A 188 3.82 23.72 -3.47
C ASN A 188 3.48 22.23 -3.29
N ALA A 189 2.60 21.71 -4.14
CA ALA A 189 2.12 20.32 -4.02
C ALA A 189 3.25 19.28 -4.08
N ARG A 190 4.30 19.51 -4.87
CA ARG A 190 5.44 18.60 -4.99
C ARG A 190 6.27 18.56 -3.70
N GLU A 191 6.58 19.71 -3.14
CA GLU A 191 7.30 19.83 -1.87
C GLU A 191 6.52 19.19 -0.72
N GLN A 192 5.20 19.42 -0.69
CA GLN A 192 4.32 18.78 0.28
C GLN A 192 4.37 17.25 0.14
N GLN A 193 4.26 16.74 -1.10
CA GLN A 193 4.28 15.31 -1.37
C GLN A 193 5.62 14.66 -0.99
N GLU A 194 6.75 15.29 -1.27
CA GLU A 194 8.06 14.76 -0.86
C GLU A 194 8.17 14.67 0.67
N LEU A 195 7.67 15.66 1.41
CA LEU A 195 7.68 15.62 2.87
C LEU A 195 6.71 14.57 3.43
N MET A 196 5.53 14.41 2.82
CA MET A 196 4.56 13.37 3.18
C MET A 196 5.14 11.96 3.06
N LYS A 197 6.02 11.70 2.07
CA LYS A 197 6.67 10.38 1.94
C LYS A 197 7.43 9.97 3.21
N GLU A 198 8.08 10.92 3.86
CA GLU A 198 8.88 10.69 5.07
C GLU A 198 8.04 10.78 6.35
N LYS A 199 7.18 11.80 6.44
CA LYS A 199 6.43 12.11 7.68
C LYS A 199 5.09 11.36 7.79
N CYS A 200 4.55 10.87 6.68
CA CYS A 200 3.23 10.26 6.64
C CYS A 200 3.28 8.84 6.05
N ASP A 201 3.72 8.67 4.79
CA ASP A 201 3.61 7.40 4.06
C ASP A 201 4.37 6.26 4.76
N GLY A 202 5.67 6.47 4.99
CA GLY A 202 6.55 5.51 5.65
C GLY A 202 6.05 5.12 7.05
N PRO A 203 5.83 6.08 7.96
CA PRO A 203 5.31 5.82 9.30
C PRO A 203 3.96 5.08 9.31
N ALA A 204 3.01 5.47 8.45
CA ALA A 204 1.72 4.79 8.36
C ALA A 204 1.85 3.35 7.86
N TYR A 205 2.74 3.10 6.89
CA TYR A 205 3.04 1.74 6.43
C TYR A 205 3.65 0.88 7.53
N ARG A 206 4.67 1.41 8.23
CA ARG A 206 5.31 0.73 9.37
C ARG A 206 4.27 0.32 10.40
N LYS A 207 3.43 1.26 10.83
CA LYS A 207 2.38 1.04 11.84
C LYS A 207 1.40 -0.04 11.38
N THR A 208 0.95 0.05 10.13
CA THR A 208 -0.01 -0.91 9.56
C THR A 208 0.57 -2.32 9.49
N LEU A 209 1.79 -2.48 8.97
CA LEU A 209 2.45 -3.78 8.86
C LEU A 209 2.78 -4.38 10.24
N ASP A 210 3.21 -3.56 11.20
CA ASP A 210 3.45 -4.01 12.58
C ASP A 210 2.16 -4.55 13.21
N MET A 211 1.06 -3.82 13.11
CA MET A 211 -0.24 -4.26 13.63
C MET A 211 -0.79 -5.49 12.90
N LEU A 212 -0.63 -5.57 11.58
CA LEU A 212 -0.96 -6.77 10.80
C LEU A 212 -0.16 -7.97 11.27
N SER A 213 1.15 -7.84 11.45
CA SER A 213 2.01 -8.95 11.90
C SER A 213 1.62 -9.51 13.27
N LYS A 214 0.92 -8.71 14.08
CA LYS A 214 0.36 -9.08 15.40
C LYS A 214 -1.08 -9.61 15.32
N GLY A 215 -1.66 -9.71 14.12
CA GLY A 215 -3.02 -10.21 13.91
C GLY A 215 -4.10 -9.24 14.43
N LEU A 216 -3.83 -7.94 14.41
CA LEU A 216 -4.71 -6.94 15.03
C LEU A 216 -5.78 -6.39 14.08
N PHE A 217 -5.84 -6.83 12.83
CA PHE A 217 -6.86 -6.42 11.87
C PHE A 217 -7.72 -7.58 11.40
N ALA A 218 -9.03 -7.36 11.35
CA ALA A 218 -9.99 -8.23 10.70
C ALA A 218 -10.91 -7.40 9.79
N ILE A 219 -11.56 -8.09 8.86
CA ILE A 219 -12.50 -7.54 7.91
C ILE A 219 -13.77 -8.40 7.87
N ASP A 220 -14.94 -7.78 7.73
CA ASP A 220 -16.20 -8.50 7.50
C ASP A 220 -16.58 -8.56 6.01
N SER A 221 -17.67 -9.26 5.70
CA SER A 221 -18.18 -9.41 4.32
C SER A 221 -18.61 -8.09 3.67
N GLU A 222 -18.89 -7.06 4.47
CA GLU A 222 -19.23 -5.70 4.01
C GLU A 222 -17.97 -4.82 3.86
N LYS A 223 -16.79 -5.43 3.98
CA LYS A 223 -15.49 -4.76 3.92
C LYS A 223 -15.23 -3.76 5.07
N ASN A 224 -15.94 -3.86 6.19
CA ASN A 224 -15.65 -3.04 7.36
C ASN A 224 -14.38 -3.54 8.06
N ILE A 225 -13.52 -2.62 8.49
CA ILE A 225 -12.31 -2.93 9.26
C ILE A 225 -12.59 -2.97 10.75
N TYR A 226 -12.00 -3.97 11.41
CA TYR A 226 -12.03 -4.16 12.85
C TYR A 226 -10.59 -4.22 13.37
N VAL A 227 -10.36 -3.57 14.50
CA VAL A 227 -9.10 -3.62 15.23
C VAL A 227 -9.28 -4.43 16.51
N LYS A 228 -8.35 -5.33 16.79
CA LYS A 228 -8.35 -6.12 18.02
C LYS A 228 -7.83 -5.30 19.19
N GLU A 229 -8.62 -5.19 20.25
CA GLU A 229 -8.24 -4.55 21.51
C GLU A 229 -8.51 -5.51 22.67
N GLY A 230 -7.43 -5.99 23.28
CA GLY A 230 -7.51 -7.14 24.20
C GLY A 230 -8.12 -8.35 23.48
N GLU A 231 -9.27 -8.81 23.98
CA GLU A 231 -10.00 -9.95 23.42
C GLU A 231 -11.13 -9.55 22.45
N LYS A 232 -11.39 -8.25 22.27
CA LYS A 232 -12.55 -7.75 21.50
C LYS A 232 -12.13 -7.24 20.13
N TRP A 233 -13.02 -7.42 19.15
CA TRP A 233 -12.92 -6.78 17.83
C TRP A 233 -13.80 -5.54 17.79
N ILE A 234 -13.20 -4.39 17.49
CA ILE A 234 -13.89 -3.10 17.46
C ILE A 234 -13.88 -2.58 16.03
N ARG A 235 -15.06 -2.27 15.48
CA ARG A 235 -15.17 -1.66 14.14
C ARG A 235 -14.57 -0.26 14.19
N LYS A 236 -13.38 -0.09 13.64
CA LYS A 236 -12.70 1.20 13.53
C LYS A 236 -11.56 1.15 12.55
N ILE A 237 -11.12 2.33 12.15
CA ILE A 237 -9.85 2.56 11.46
C ILE A 237 -8.81 2.99 12.50
N VAL A 238 -7.53 2.69 12.26
CA VAL A 238 -6.45 3.26 13.06
C VAL A 238 -6.20 4.68 12.59
N ARG A 239 -6.15 5.62 13.53
CA ARG A 239 -5.60 6.96 13.29
C ARG A 239 -4.36 7.10 14.15
N MET A 240 -3.24 7.48 13.55
CA MET A 240 -2.04 7.80 14.31
C MET A 240 -2.25 9.19 14.92
N GLU A 241 -2.08 9.26 16.24
CA GLU A 241 -2.10 10.50 17.02
C GLU A 241 -0.65 10.83 17.39
N GLY A 242 -0.29 12.11 17.26
CA GLY A 242 1.00 12.65 17.70
C GLY A 242 0.88 13.30 19.07
#